data_AF-A0A9Q0X0T0-F1
#
_entry.id   AF-A0A9Q0X0T0-F1
#
_cell.length_a   1.000
_cell.length_b   1.000
_cell.length_c   1.000
_cell.angle_alpha   90.00
_cell.angle_beta   90.00
_cell.angle_gamma   90.00
#
_symmetry.space_group_name_H-M   'P 1'
#
loop_
_entity.id
_entity.type
_entity.pdbx_description
1 polymer ?
#
loop_
_entity_poly.entity_id
_entity_poly.type
_entity_poly.pdbx_seq_one_letter_code
_entity_poly.pdbx_strand_id
1 'polypeptide(L)'
;MTPRSFLCFNSIVSEDRYLSFGGITPIPADTSMEHNCIPDEHYVQTLLARKGLEGEITRRSLTHSSWDLSSSKDPERRGWHPVTYKFSDATPMLIQSIKDIDNIYYETEYRREWCSSKGKPSRCFLFARKFTRPAAFRLLDMSVLGSLRKATNKS
;
A
#
# COMPACT_ATOMS: atom_id res chain seq x y z
N MET A 1 7.94 3.49 -6.71
CA MET A 1 8.89 3.42 -5.58
C MET A 1 8.91 4.81 -4.97
N THR A 2 8.35 4.99 -3.77
CA THR A 2 8.20 6.33 -3.20
C THR A 2 9.59 6.89 -2.82
N PRO A 3 9.76 8.22 -2.75
CA PRO A 3 11.03 8.86 -2.37
C PRO A 3 11.58 8.36 -1.02
N ARG A 4 10.69 7.92 -0.11
CA ARG A 4 11.05 7.31 1.19
C ARG A 4 11.76 5.96 1.05
N SER A 5 11.43 5.15 0.05
CA SER A 5 12.10 3.87 -0.18
C SER A 5 13.57 4.04 -0.59
N PHE A 6 13.90 5.13 -1.30
CA PHE A 6 15.27 5.45 -1.70
C PHE A 6 16.14 5.88 -0.50
N LEU A 7 15.57 6.54 0.51
CA LEU A 7 16.27 6.99 1.71
C LEU A 7 16.67 5.82 2.63
N CYS A 8 15.81 4.82 2.83
CA CYS A 8 16.20 3.59 3.56
C CYS A 8 17.21 2.75 2.77
N PHE A 9 17.08 2.67 1.44
CA PHE A 9 18.09 1.99 0.62
C PHE A 9 19.47 2.63 0.77
N ASN A 10 19.54 3.97 0.77
CA ASN A 10 20.81 4.68 0.99
C ASN A 10 21.38 4.47 2.40
N SER A 11 20.55 4.28 3.43
CA SER A 11 21.02 3.94 4.79
C SER A 11 21.58 2.51 4.84
N ILE A 12 20.85 1.54 4.26
CA ILE A 12 21.28 0.12 4.18
C ILE A 12 22.55 -0.03 3.32
N VAL A 13 22.65 0.70 2.22
CA VAL A 13 23.84 0.72 1.34
C VAL A 13 24.98 1.55 1.98
N SER A 14 24.68 2.46 2.91
CA SER A 14 25.72 3.15 3.69
C SER A 14 26.46 2.18 4.60
N GLU A 15 25.77 1.21 5.21
CA GLU A 15 26.40 0.17 6.04
C GLU A 15 27.31 -0.78 5.25
N ASP A 16 27.00 -1.04 3.97
CA ASP A 16 27.81 -1.90 3.08
C ASP A 16 28.99 -1.14 2.41
N ARG A 17 29.16 0.17 2.65
CA ARG A 17 30.16 1.02 1.98
C ARG A 17 31.55 1.08 2.64
N TYR A 18 31.92 0.06 3.40
CA TYR A 18 33.33 -0.17 3.80
C TYR A 18 34.14 -1.02 2.81
N LEU A 19 33.60 -1.34 1.63
CA LEU A 19 34.38 -1.89 0.52
C LEU A 19 34.48 -0.87 -0.62
N SER A 20 35.56 -0.08 -0.52
CA SER A 20 36.15 0.91 -1.42
C SER A 20 35.79 0.83 -2.91
N PHE A 21 35.41 1.97 -3.50
CA PHE A 21 36.04 2.54 -4.72
C PHE A 21 35.59 4.00 -4.93
N GLY A 22 36.52 4.94 -4.75
CA GLY A 22 36.62 6.22 -5.48
C GLY A 22 35.48 7.26 -5.43
N GLY A 23 35.54 8.17 -4.44
CA GLY A 23 35.26 9.60 -4.61
C GLY A 23 33.82 10.05 -4.90
N ILE A 24 32.99 10.16 -3.86
CA ILE A 24 31.80 11.03 -3.86
C ILE A 24 31.78 11.82 -2.56
N THR A 25 31.56 13.13 -2.65
CA THR A 25 31.49 14.06 -1.52
C THR A 25 30.45 13.62 -0.48
N PRO A 26 30.67 13.87 0.82
CA PRO A 26 29.69 13.52 1.84
C PRO A 26 28.46 14.43 1.66
N ILE A 27 27.34 13.85 1.28
CA ILE A 27 26.03 14.49 1.47
C ILE A 27 25.84 14.57 2.98
N PRO A 28 25.61 15.76 3.57
CA PRO A 28 25.46 15.88 5.01
C PRO A 28 24.27 15.02 5.43
N ALA A 29 24.56 14.03 6.27
CA ALA A 29 23.55 13.22 6.92
C ALA A 29 22.78 14.15 7.87
N ASP A 30 21.60 14.57 7.45
CA ASP A 30 20.58 15.00 8.39
C ASP A 30 20.12 13.76 9.16
N THR A 31 20.86 13.42 10.22
CA THR A 31 20.63 12.26 11.08
C THR A 31 19.33 12.35 11.87
N SER A 32 18.55 13.43 11.72
CA SER A 32 17.25 13.59 12.41
C SER A 32 16.12 12.76 11.78
N MET A 33 16.30 12.25 10.55
CA MET A 33 15.31 11.41 9.85
C MET A 33 15.67 9.91 9.79
N GLU A 34 16.72 9.50 10.49
CA GLU A 34 17.36 8.18 10.38
C GLU A 34 16.53 7.03 11.00
N HIS A 35 15.40 7.31 11.64
CA HIS A 35 14.67 6.35 12.48
C HIS A 35 13.27 5.93 11.99
N ASN A 36 12.93 6.11 10.71
CA ASN A 36 11.64 5.70 10.16
C ASN A 36 11.71 4.57 9.12
N CYS A 37 12.73 3.72 9.22
CA CYS A 37 12.90 2.55 8.37
C CYS A 37 12.31 1.31 9.05
N ILE A 38 11.02 1.06 8.85
CA ILE A 38 10.35 -0.13 9.39
C ILE A 38 10.75 -1.35 8.53
N PRO A 39 11.39 -2.40 9.10
CA PRO A 39 11.98 -3.47 8.31
C PRO A 39 10.98 -4.18 7.38
N ASP A 40 9.75 -4.42 7.82
CA ASP A 40 8.72 -5.08 7.01
C ASP A 40 8.22 -4.23 5.83
N GLU A 41 8.39 -2.90 5.89
CA GLU A 41 8.02 -2.01 4.78
C GLU A 41 9.07 -1.94 3.67
N HIS A 42 10.31 -2.34 3.96
CA HIS A 42 11.46 -2.12 3.08
C HIS A 42 12.29 -3.37 2.75
N TYR A 43 12.36 -4.35 3.65
CA TYR A 43 13.30 -5.47 3.54
C TYR A 43 13.08 -6.29 2.26
N VAL A 44 11.84 -6.63 1.94
CA VAL A 44 11.52 -7.47 0.78
C VAL A 44 11.85 -6.75 -0.53
N GLN A 45 11.46 -5.48 -0.66
CA GLN A 45 11.78 -4.71 -1.88
C GLN A 45 13.29 -4.53 -2.03
N THR A 46 14.01 -4.20 -0.95
CA THR A 46 15.47 -4.04 -0.97
C THR A 46 16.17 -5.37 -1.31
N LEU A 47 15.72 -6.49 -0.76
CA LEU A 47 16.28 -7.81 -1.06
C LEU A 47 16.11 -8.15 -2.55
N LEU A 48 14.92 -7.94 -3.11
CA LEU A 48 14.65 -8.21 -4.53
C LEU A 48 15.47 -7.29 -5.44
N ALA A 49 15.63 -6.01 -5.06
CA ALA A 49 16.50 -5.05 -5.75
C ALA A 49 17.95 -5.54 -5.78
N ARG A 50 18.50 -5.91 -4.62
CA ARG A 50 19.88 -6.41 -4.48
C ARG A 50 20.12 -7.71 -5.26
N LYS A 51 19.08 -8.52 -5.46
CA LYS A 51 19.14 -9.75 -6.26
C LYS A 51 18.85 -9.53 -7.76
N GLY A 52 18.54 -8.30 -8.19
CA GLY A 52 18.19 -8.01 -9.58
C GLY A 52 16.84 -8.61 -10.01
N LEU A 53 15.95 -8.92 -9.07
CA LEU A 53 14.66 -9.58 -9.30
C LEU A 53 13.46 -8.62 -9.22
N GLU A 54 13.68 -7.31 -9.35
CA GLU A 54 12.60 -6.31 -9.27
C GLU A 54 11.55 -6.48 -10.37
N GLY A 55 11.95 -7.02 -11.53
CA GLY A 55 11.06 -7.27 -12.67
C GLY A 55 10.09 -8.44 -12.46
N GLU A 56 10.38 -9.33 -11.51
CA GLU A 56 9.55 -10.51 -11.23
C GLU A 56 8.31 -10.17 -10.40
N ILE A 57 8.27 -8.98 -9.80
CA ILE A 57 7.15 -8.50 -9.00
C ILE A 57 6.50 -7.28 -9.65
N THR A 58 5.18 -7.18 -9.52
CA THR A 58 4.51 -5.92 -9.83
C THR A 58 4.71 -4.95 -8.68
N ARG A 59 4.98 -3.67 -8.99
CA ARG A 59 5.16 -2.58 -8.01
C ARG A 59 3.84 -2.12 -7.36
N ARG A 60 2.93 -3.05 -7.03
CA ARG A 60 1.63 -2.79 -6.40
C ARG A 60 1.26 -3.86 -5.38
N SER A 61 0.53 -3.47 -4.33
CA SER A 61 -0.08 -4.43 -3.41
C SER A 61 -1.47 -4.83 -3.89
N LEU A 62 -1.92 -6.03 -3.51
CA LEU A 62 -3.30 -6.49 -3.74
C LEU A 62 -4.26 -6.05 -2.62
N THR A 63 -3.80 -5.27 -1.65
CA THR A 63 -4.59 -4.84 -0.49
C THR A 63 -4.90 -3.35 -0.55
N HIS A 64 -6.17 -3.01 -0.69
CA HIS A 64 -6.64 -1.64 -0.58
C HIS A 64 -6.44 -1.11 0.86
N SER A 65 -5.78 0.04 0.96
CA SER A 65 -5.58 0.78 2.21
C SER A 65 -5.87 2.24 1.93
N SER A 66 -6.81 2.84 2.68
CA SER A 66 -7.08 4.27 2.55
C SER A 66 -6.09 5.07 3.39
N TRP A 67 -5.48 6.09 2.78
CA TRP A 67 -4.46 6.94 3.40
C TRP A 67 -4.89 8.41 3.40
N ASP A 68 -6.15 8.68 3.78
CA ASP A 68 -6.62 10.05 3.92
C ASP A 68 -5.80 10.81 4.97
N LEU A 69 -4.93 11.71 4.51
CA LEU A 69 -4.02 12.48 5.35
C LEU A 69 -4.77 13.45 6.27
N SER A 70 -6.02 13.77 5.97
CA SER A 70 -6.87 14.62 6.81
C SER A 70 -7.50 13.87 7.99
N SER A 71 -7.44 12.53 7.98
CA SER A 71 -8.07 11.69 9.00
C SER A 71 -7.36 11.69 10.36
N SER A 72 -6.08 12.08 10.42
CA SER A 72 -5.34 12.21 11.68
C SER A 72 -5.52 13.62 12.27
N LYS A 73 -6.03 13.66 13.51
CA LYS A 73 -6.13 14.90 14.31
C LYS A 73 -4.77 15.44 14.74
N ASP A 74 -3.79 14.55 14.84
CA ASP A 74 -2.41 14.88 15.19
C ASP A 74 -1.60 15.09 13.88
N PRO A 75 -1.10 16.31 13.62
CA PRO A 75 -0.29 16.62 12.45
C PRO A 75 0.96 15.75 12.32
N GLU A 76 1.59 15.37 13.45
CA GLU A 76 2.81 14.56 13.45
C GLU A 76 2.54 13.10 13.06
N ARG A 77 1.33 12.62 13.32
CA ARG A 77 0.88 11.24 13.01
C ARG A 77 0.18 11.10 11.66
N ARG A 78 0.09 12.17 10.87
CA ARG A 78 -0.46 12.10 9.51
C ARG A 78 0.37 11.15 8.65
N GLY A 79 -0.31 10.22 7.98
CA GLY A 79 0.36 9.25 7.10
C GLY A 79 1.12 8.13 7.80
N TRP A 80 1.04 8.01 9.14
CA TRP A 80 1.63 6.87 9.87
C TRP A 80 0.76 5.62 9.79
N HIS A 81 -0.55 5.81 9.75
CA HIS A 81 -1.48 4.70 9.69
C HIS A 81 -2.60 4.97 8.69
N PRO A 82 -3.11 3.93 8.01
CA PRO A 82 -4.26 4.08 7.12
C PRO A 82 -5.52 4.45 7.90
N VAL A 83 -6.59 4.85 7.24
CA VAL A 83 -7.89 5.14 7.88
C VAL A 83 -8.51 3.86 8.45
N THR A 84 -9.15 3.93 9.62
CA THR A 84 -9.98 2.83 10.13
C THR A 84 -11.42 2.97 9.68
N TYR A 85 -11.94 2.01 8.93
CA TYR A 85 -13.35 1.93 8.59
C TYR A 85 -14.19 1.48 9.79
N LYS A 86 -15.15 2.33 10.18
CA LYS A 86 -16.12 2.07 11.24
C LYS A 86 -17.35 1.35 10.69
N PHE A 87 -18.24 0.95 11.59
CA PHE A 87 -19.50 0.28 11.25
C PHE A 87 -20.33 1.05 10.21
N SER A 88 -20.43 2.38 10.38
CA SER A 88 -21.13 3.29 9.47
C SER A 88 -20.56 3.24 8.05
N ASP A 89 -19.24 3.16 7.94
CA ASP A 89 -18.51 3.31 6.68
C ASP A 89 -18.60 2.04 5.84
N ALA A 90 -18.75 0.88 6.49
CA ALA A 90 -18.83 -0.46 5.90
C ALA A 90 -20.13 -0.71 5.10
N THR A 91 -20.34 0.09 4.06
CA THR A 91 -21.52 0.07 3.18
C THR A 91 -21.26 -0.71 1.90
N PRO A 92 -22.32 -1.18 1.20
CA PRO A 92 -22.17 -1.75 -0.14
C PRO A 92 -21.53 -0.77 -1.13
N MET A 93 -21.84 0.53 -0.99
CA MET A 93 -21.26 1.59 -1.82
C MET A 93 -19.74 1.70 -1.64
N LEU A 94 -19.23 1.62 -0.40
CA LEU A 94 -17.79 1.59 -0.13
C LEU A 94 -17.13 0.36 -0.78
N ILE A 95 -17.74 -0.81 -0.65
CA ILE A 95 -17.17 -2.03 -1.25
C ILE A 95 -17.19 -1.94 -2.78
N GLN A 96 -18.25 -1.37 -3.35
CA GLN A 96 -18.34 -1.17 -4.79
C GLN A 96 -17.30 -0.15 -5.27
N SER A 97 -17.13 0.97 -4.56
CA SER A 97 -16.12 1.98 -4.93
C SER A 97 -14.70 1.43 -4.90
N ILE A 98 -14.37 0.55 -3.94
CA ILE A 98 -13.06 -0.14 -3.90
C ILE A 98 -12.90 -1.10 -5.09
N LYS A 99 -13.98 -1.80 -5.49
CA LYS A 99 -13.97 -2.75 -6.61
C LYS A 99 -13.87 -2.06 -7.97
N ASP A 100 -14.42 -0.86 -8.08
CA ASP A 100 -14.44 -0.07 -9.31
C ASP A 100 -13.11 0.62 -9.60
N ILE A 101 -12.14 0.54 -8.67
CA ILE A 101 -10.78 1.02 -8.92
C ILE A 101 -10.11 0.12 -9.97
N ASP A 102 -9.83 0.71 -11.13
CA ASP A 102 -9.22 0.05 -12.30
C ASP A 102 -7.81 0.58 -12.61
N ASN A 103 -7.36 1.64 -11.93
CA ASN A 103 -6.03 2.21 -12.06
C ASN A 103 -5.49 2.72 -10.72
N ILE A 104 -4.16 2.79 -10.63
CA ILE A 104 -3.42 3.34 -9.49
C ILE A 104 -2.68 4.59 -9.96
N TYR A 105 -2.84 5.68 -9.21
CA TYR A 105 -2.10 6.91 -9.41
C TYR A 105 -0.96 7.03 -8.39
N TYR A 106 0.27 7.09 -8.87
CA TYR A 106 1.45 7.29 -8.06
C TYR A 106 1.78 8.78 -8.02
N GLU A 107 1.35 9.47 -6.96
CA GLU A 107 1.51 10.92 -6.81
C GLU A 107 2.98 11.36 -6.93
N THR A 108 3.91 10.59 -6.35
CA THR A 108 5.34 10.93 -6.35
C THR A 108 6.00 10.79 -7.73
N GLU A 109 5.41 10.00 -8.62
CA GLU A 109 5.91 9.76 -9.98
C GLU A 109 5.03 10.46 -11.03
N TYR A 110 3.97 11.16 -10.60
CA TYR A 110 2.92 11.74 -11.46
C TYR A 110 2.41 10.77 -12.53
N ARG A 111 2.31 9.49 -12.18
CA ARG A 111 2.13 8.39 -13.13
C ARG A 111 0.89 7.58 -12.82
N ARG A 112 0.14 7.19 -13.86
CA ARG A 112 -1.04 6.33 -13.75
C ARG A 112 -0.76 4.97 -14.36
N GLU A 113 -1.08 3.90 -13.62
CA GLU A 113 -1.02 2.53 -14.09
C GLU A 113 -2.39 1.89 -14.11
N TRP A 114 -2.77 1.29 -15.23
CA TRP A 114 -3.99 0.49 -15.33
C TRP A 114 -3.76 -0.91 -14.78
N CYS A 115 -4.68 -1.39 -13.95
CA CYS A 115 -4.60 -2.70 -13.33
C CYS A 115 -4.88 -3.80 -14.35
N SER A 116 -3.82 -4.50 -14.75
CA SER A 116 -3.89 -5.60 -15.70
C SER A 116 -3.14 -6.83 -15.21
N SER A 117 -3.51 -7.98 -15.77
CA SER A 117 -2.82 -9.25 -15.59
C SER A 117 -2.70 -9.93 -16.94
N LYS A 118 -1.47 -10.24 -17.35
CA LYS A 118 -1.16 -10.82 -18.66
C LYS A 118 -1.80 -10.04 -19.83
N GLY A 119 -1.75 -8.71 -19.77
CA GLY A 119 -2.29 -7.82 -20.80
C GLY A 119 -3.81 -7.66 -20.81
N LYS A 120 -4.54 -8.28 -19.88
CA LYS A 120 -6.01 -8.12 -19.76
C LYS A 120 -6.38 -7.27 -18.55
N PRO A 121 -7.44 -6.44 -18.63
CA PRO A 121 -7.96 -5.72 -17.47
C PRO A 121 -8.25 -6.66 -16.29
N SER A 122 -7.88 -6.24 -15.09
CA SER A 122 -8.02 -7.04 -13.86
C SER A 122 -8.30 -6.14 -12.67
N ARG A 123 -8.82 -6.72 -11.58
CA ARG A 123 -9.05 -5.95 -10.34
C ARG A 123 -7.73 -5.41 -9.79
N CYS A 124 -7.74 -4.18 -9.30
CA CYS A 124 -6.59 -3.61 -8.60
C CYS A 124 -6.34 -4.30 -7.25
N PHE A 125 -7.41 -4.58 -6.51
CA PHE A 125 -7.34 -5.08 -5.15
C PHE A 125 -8.17 -6.37 -4.98
N LEU A 126 -7.62 -7.31 -4.21
CA LEU A 126 -8.29 -8.53 -3.76
C LEU A 126 -8.68 -8.46 -2.29
N PHE A 127 -7.93 -7.70 -1.50
CA PHE A 127 -8.13 -7.49 -0.08
C PHE A 127 -8.34 -6.01 0.21
N ALA A 128 -8.94 -5.70 1.36
CA ALA A 128 -8.99 -4.36 1.91
C ALA A 128 -8.77 -4.46 3.42
N ARG A 129 -8.07 -3.47 4.01
CA ARG A 129 -7.68 -3.54 5.42
C ARG A 129 -8.23 -2.38 6.25
N LYS A 130 -8.03 -2.57 7.56
CA LYS A 130 -8.31 -1.64 8.66
C LYS A 130 -9.81 -1.37 8.88
N PHE A 131 -10.61 -2.43 8.79
CA PHE A 131 -11.97 -2.45 9.29
C PHE A 131 -11.98 -2.70 10.80
N THR A 132 -12.78 -1.94 11.55
CA THR A 132 -13.10 -2.31 12.94
C THR A 132 -13.82 -3.66 12.99
N ARG A 133 -13.81 -4.34 14.13
CA ARG A 133 -14.54 -5.60 14.31
C ARG A 133 -16.03 -5.48 13.91
N PRO A 134 -16.81 -4.47 14.37
CA PRO A 134 -18.19 -4.30 13.93
C PRO A 134 -18.33 -4.06 12.42
N ALA A 135 -17.42 -3.29 11.81
CA ALA A 135 -17.41 -3.06 10.37
C ALA A 135 -17.21 -4.37 9.59
N ALA A 136 -16.25 -5.20 10.02
CA ALA A 136 -15.99 -6.50 9.40
C ALA A 136 -17.21 -7.43 9.49
N PHE A 137 -17.85 -7.53 10.67
CA PHE A 137 -19.08 -8.32 10.82
C PHE A 137 -20.20 -7.83 9.90
N ARG A 138 -20.42 -6.52 9.82
CA ARG A 138 -21.41 -5.94 8.89
C ARG A 138 -21.15 -6.35 7.44
N LEU A 139 -19.89 -6.32 6.99
CA LEU A 139 -19.52 -6.76 5.64
C LEU A 139 -19.80 -8.25 5.41
N LEU A 140 -19.49 -9.09 6.40
CA LEU A 140 -19.76 -10.53 6.34
C LEU A 140 -21.26 -10.80 6.26
N ASP A 141 -22.06 -10.16 7.11
CA ASP A 141 -23.52 -10.30 7.10
C ASP A 141 -24.12 -9.89 5.75
N MET A 142 -23.68 -8.76 5.18
CA MET A 142 -24.11 -8.33 3.85
C MET A 142 -23.73 -9.33 2.75
N SER A 143 -22.57 -9.98 2.85
CA SER A 143 -22.11 -10.97 1.86
C SER A 143 -22.92 -12.27 1.91
N VAL A 144 -23.28 -12.71 3.11
CA VAL A 144 -24.13 -13.89 3.35
C VAL A 144 -25.57 -13.61 2.92
N LEU A 145 -26.14 -12.46 3.32
CA LEU A 145 -27.49 -12.04 2.93
C LEU A 145 -27.60 -11.76 1.43
N GLY A 146 -26.55 -11.23 0.79
CA GLY A 146 -26.49 -11.04 -0.66
C GLY A 146 -26.53 -12.36 -1.43
N SER A 147 -25.87 -13.40 -0.90
CA SER A 147 -25.93 -14.76 -1.47
C SER A 147 -27.30 -15.39 -1.28
N LEU A 148 -27.93 -15.18 -0.11
CA LEU A 148 -29.28 -15.69 0.19
C LEU A 148 -30.35 -15.06 -0.72
N ARG A 149 -30.32 -13.73 -0.92
CA ARG A 149 -31.26 -13.01 -1.80
C ARG A 149 -31.11 -13.40 -3.28
N LYS A 150 -29.88 -13.73 -3.70
CA LYS A 150 -29.63 -14.19 -5.07
C LYS A 150 -30.15 -15.61 -5.31
N ALA A 151 -30.25 -16.44 -4.27
CA ALA A 151 -30.86 -17.76 -4.34
C ALA A 151 -32.39 -17.69 -4.39
N THR A 152 -33.03 -16.80 -3.62
CA THR A 152 -34.49 -16.65 -3.61
C THR A 152 -35.04 -16.01 -4.88
N ASN A 153 -34.29 -15.14 -5.55
CA ASN A 153 -34.72 -14.49 -6.80
C ASN A 153 -34.46 -15.34 -8.06
N LYS A 154 -33.94 -16.56 -7.90
CA LYS A 154 -33.63 -17.50 -8.99
C LYS A 154 -34.52 -18.75 -8.95
N SER A 155 -35.53 -18.75 -8.07
CA SER A 155 -36.56 -19.79 -7.92
C SER A 155 -37.91 -19.29 -8.41
#